data_AF-A0A1M4DY85-F1
#
_entry.id   AF-A0A1M4DY85-F1
#
_cell.length_a   1.000
_cell.length_b   1.000
_cell.length_c   1.000
_cell.angle_alpha   90.00
_cell.angle_beta   90.00
_cell.angle_gamma   90.00
#
_symmetry.space_group_name_H-M   'P 1'
#
loop_
_entity.id
_entity.type
_entity.pdbx_description
1 polymer ?
#
loop_
_entity_poly.entity_id
_entity_poly.type
_entity_poly.pdbx_seq_one_letter_code
_entity_poly.pdbx_strand_id
1 'polypeptide(L)'
;MLIAPATALYLHRKERQQPHPDHRRIATDLPFAADLMTACLRAGRPVSAATEITANAIAGPVGERLTWVSTQLRLGADPDPTWASLAKDPAMGQLSRAMSRAAQSGAPVADVLTRLADDARDAARAESVAAARSVGVKAVAPLGLCFLPAFVLLGIIPVVAGLASAIVIP
;
A
#
# COMPACT_ATOMS: atom_id res chain seq x y z
N MET A 1 -25.77 26.96 -4.51
CA MET A 1 -25.64 26.56 -3.09
C MET A 1 -25.48 25.03 -2.89
N LEU A 2 -25.26 24.23 -3.95
CA LEU A 2 -25.17 22.75 -3.89
C LEU A 2 -23.74 22.18 -3.98
N ILE A 3 -22.71 23.03 -3.97
CA ILE A 3 -21.31 22.62 -4.21
C ILE A 3 -20.61 22.16 -2.92
N ALA A 4 -21.08 22.63 -1.76
CA ALA A 4 -20.50 22.34 -0.44
C ALA A 4 -20.54 20.87 0.04
N PRO A 5 -21.60 20.06 -0.19
CA PRO A 5 -21.63 18.70 0.36
C PRO A 5 -20.67 17.75 -0.37
N ALA A 6 -20.43 17.99 -1.67
CA ALA A 6 -19.57 17.12 -2.48
C ALA A 6 -18.09 17.27 -2.12
N THR A 7 -17.63 18.50 -1.87
CA THR A 7 -16.26 18.77 -1.39
C THR A 7 -16.05 18.27 0.04
N ALA A 8 -17.05 18.40 0.91
CA ALA A 8 -16.99 17.90 2.29
C ALA A 8 -16.86 16.37 2.34
N LEU A 9 -17.65 15.64 1.53
CA LEU A 9 -17.55 14.17 1.43
C LEU A 9 -16.22 13.72 0.83
N TYR A 10 -15.68 14.45 -0.15
CA TYR A 10 -14.40 14.11 -0.77
C TYR A 10 -13.22 14.32 0.19
N LEU A 11 -13.24 15.40 0.98
CA LEU A 11 -12.20 15.69 1.98
C LEU A 11 -12.26 14.69 3.15
N HIS A 12 -13.46 14.39 3.66
CA HIS A 12 -13.62 13.49 4.80
C HIS A 12 -13.21 12.03 4.49
N ARG A 13 -13.37 11.60 3.23
CA ARG A 13 -12.91 10.28 2.76
C ARG A 13 -11.39 10.22 2.61
N LYS A 14 -10.75 11.33 2.22
CA LYS A 14 -9.31 11.43 2.02
C LYS A 14 -8.54 11.45 3.35
N GLU A 15 -9.14 11.99 4.39
CA GLU A 15 -8.57 12.10 5.73
C GLU A 15 -8.56 10.75 6.48
N ARG A 16 -9.56 9.88 6.23
CA ARG A 16 -9.59 8.50 6.79
C ARG A 16 -8.60 7.53 6.15
N GLN A 17 -7.98 7.89 5.03
CA GLN A 17 -7.12 7.01 4.24
C GLN A 17 -5.65 7.46 4.20
N GLN A 18 -5.21 8.35 5.08
CA GLN A 18 -3.76 8.56 5.22
C GLN A 18 -3.15 7.38 6.00
N PRO A 19 -2.47 6.42 5.33
CA PRO A 19 -1.69 5.43 6.06
C PRO A 19 -0.66 6.18 6.90
N HIS A 20 -0.47 5.72 8.14
CA HIS A 20 0.52 6.29 9.05
C HIS A 20 1.87 6.37 8.32
N PRO A 21 2.62 7.50 8.37
CA PRO A 21 3.82 7.71 7.55
C PRO A 21 4.82 6.55 7.60
N ASP A 22 4.89 5.82 8.70
CA ASP A 22 5.72 4.63 8.87
C ASP A 22 5.31 3.46 7.98
N HIS A 23 4.03 3.23 7.71
CA HIS A 23 3.56 2.12 6.87
C HIS A 23 4.05 2.27 5.42
N ARG A 24 4.07 3.49 4.90
CA ARG A 24 4.55 3.75 3.53
C ARG A 24 6.06 3.55 3.42
N ARG A 25 6.83 3.96 4.43
CA ARG A 25 8.28 3.73 4.48
C ARG A 25 8.59 2.24 4.57
N ILE A 26 7.87 1.53 5.44
CA ILE A 26 7.97 0.07 5.54
C ILE A 26 7.68 -0.59 4.20
N ALA A 27 6.57 -0.26 3.53
CA ALA A 27 6.24 -0.82 2.23
C ALA A 27 7.31 -0.57 1.16
N THR A 28 8.04 0.54 1.24
CA THR A 28 9.12 0.89 0.31
C THR A 28 10.39 0.09 0.56
N ASP A 29 10.76 -0.09 1.84
CA ASP A 29 12.04 -0.71 2.24
C ASP A 29 11.93 -2.23 2.40
N LEU A 30 10.72 -2.78 2.55
CA LEU A 30 10.46 -4.20 2.76
C LEU A 30 10.98 -5.11 1.63
N PRO A 31 10.83 -4.79 0.33
CA PRO A 31 11.38 -5.62 -0.74
C PRO A 31 12.90 -5.72 -0.66
N PHE A 32 13.56 -4.59 -0.38
CA PHE A 32 15.02 -4.55 -0.23
C PHE A 32 15.50 -5.36 0.99
N ALA A 33 14.77 -5.29 2.11
CA ALA A 33 15.02 -6.14 3.27
C ALA A 33 14.90 -7.63 2.95
N ALA A 34 13.86 -8.01 2.20
CA ALA A 34 13.65 -9.39 1.78
C ALA A 34 14.78 -9.87 0.83
N ASP A 35 15.23 -9.03 -0.11
CA ASP A 35 16.33 -9.34 -1.03
C ASP A 35 17.65 -9.55 -0.28
N LEU A 36 17.98 -8.67 0.67
CA LEU A 36 19.21 -8.79 1.48
C LEU A 36 19.20 -10.07 2.33
N MET A 37 18.09 -10.38 2.99
CA MET A 37 17.96 -11.63 3.73
C MET A 37 18.06 -12.84 2.80
N THR A 38 17.43 -12.78 1.62
CA THR A 38 17.53 -13.84 0.61
C THR A 38 18.98 -14.06 0.18
N ALA A 39 19.72 -13.00 -0.12
CA ALA A 39 21.11 -13.07 -0.51
C ALA A 39 21.98 -13.68 0.61
N CYS A 40 21.75 -13.29 1.86
CA CYS A 40 22.46 -13.85 3.02
C CYS A 40 22.16 -15.34 3.20
N LEU A 41 20.89 -15.73 3.09
CA LEU A 41 20.48 -17.14 3.21
C LEU A 41 21.03 -17.98 2.06
N ARG A 42 21.02 -17.48 0.81
CA ARG A 42 21.63 -18.16 -0.35
C ARG A 42 23.14 -18.30 -0.20
N ALA A 43 23.79 -17.36 0.48
CA ALA A 43 25.21 -17.46 0.84
C ALA A 43 25.47 -18.47 1.99
N GLY A 44 24.45 -19.19 2.46
CA GLY A 44 24.57 -20.19 3.53
C GLY A 44 24.63 -19.59 4.93
N ARG A 45 24.30 -18.30 5.11
CA ARG A 45 24.26 -17.71 6.46
C ARG A 45 22.99 -18.15 7.20
N PRO A 46 23.05 -18.35 8.52
CA PRO A 46 21.87 -18.64 9.31
C PRO A 46 20.92 -17.43 9.36
N VAL A 47 19.63 -17.70 9.62
CA VAL A 47 18.57 -16.68 9.71
C VAL A 47 18.92 -15.55 10.68
N SER A 48 19.49 -15.87 11.85
CA SER A 48 19.90 -14.86 12.83
C SER A 48 20.91 -13.87 12.25
N ALA A 49 21.92 -14.37 11.55
CA ALA A 49 22.93 -13.53 10.90
C ALA A 49 22.34 -12.74 9.72
N ALA A 50 21.48 -13.35 8.89
CA ALA A 50 20.81 -12.67 7.79
C ALA A 50 19.95 -11.49 8.28
N THR A 51 19.20 -11.70 9.37
CA THR A 51 18.39 -10.66 10.02
C THR A 51 19.27 -9.54 10.56
N GLU A 52 20.37 -9.86 11.24
CA GLU A 52 21.30 -8.86 11.79
C GLU A 52 21.94 -8.00 10.71
N ILE A 53 22.45 -8.63 9.63
CA ILE A 53 23.05 -7.90 8.50
C ILE A 53 22.03 -6.95 7.87
N THR A 54 20.81 -7.43 7.67
CA THR A 54 19.74 -6.65 7.05
C THR A 54 19.29 -5.51 7.95
N ALA A 55 19.19 -5.75 9.26
CA ALA A 55 18.87 -4.72 10.26
C ALA A 55 19.91 -3.58 10.26
N ASN A 56 21.19 -3.91 10.11
CA ASN A 56 22.27 -2.93 10.06
C ASN A 56 22.36 -2.20 8.70
N ALA A 57 21.89 -2.82 7.62
CA ALA A 57 21.94 -2.26 6.28
C ALA A 57 20.77 -1.30 5.98
N ILE A 58 19.66 -1.43 6.68
CA ILE A 58 18.43 -0.67 6.41
C ILE A 58 18.15 0.27 7.58
N ALA A 59 18.03 1.56 7.28
CA ALA A 59 17.63 2.57 8.25
C ALA A 59 16.10 2.66 8.38
N GLY A 60 15.63 3.26 9.47
CA GLY A 60 14.21 3.57 9.67
C GLY A 60 13.38 2.39 10.17
N PRO A 61 12.06 2.41 9.97
CA PRO A 61 11.12 1.58 10.72
C PRO A 61 11.28 0.08 10.49
N VAL A 62 11.74 -0.34 9.30
CA VAL A 62 12.05 -1.75 8.99
C VAL A 62 13.31 -2.18 9.71
N GLY A 63 14.36 -1.38 9.63
CA GLY A 63 15.63 -1.61 10.33
C GLY A 63 15.41 -1.79 11.83
N GLU A 64 14.71 -0.85 12.47
CA GLU A 64 14.42 -0.88 13.92
C GLU A 64 13.72 -2.18 14.35
N ARG A 65 12.72 -2.63 13.57
CA ARG A 65 11.99 -3.87 13.84
C ARG A 65 12.87 -5.11 13.66
N LEU A 66 13.72 -5.13 12.63
CA LEU A 66 14.69 -6.21 12.42
C LEU A 66 15.80 -6.19 13.47
N THR A 67 16.21 -5.03 13.97
CA THR A 67 17.16 -4.88 15.08
C THR A 67 16.57 -5.46 16.37
N TRP A 68 15.28 -5.23 16.62
CA TRP A 68 14.59 -5.86 17.74
C TRP A 68 14.59 -7.39 17.62
N VAL A 69 14.23 -7.94 16.46
CA VAL A 69 14.26 -9.40 16.22
C VAL A 69 15.68 -9.96 16.35
N SER A 70 16.67 -9.33 15.73
CA SER A 70 18.07 -9.80 15.80
C SER A 70 18.58 -9.81 17.24
N THR A 71 18.19 -8.81 18.04
CA THR A 71 18.54 -8.73 19.46
C THR A 71 17.90 -9.88 20.24
N GLN A 72 16.60 -10.15 20.05
CA GLN A 72 15.91 -11.26 20.72
C GLN A 72 16.56 -12.61 20.36
N LEU A 73 16.83 -12.85 19.08
CA LEU A 73 17.49 -14.08 18.63
C LEU A 73 18.90 -14.23 19.23
N ARG A 74 19.66 -13.13 19.35
CA ARG A 74 20.98 -13.13 20.00
C ARG A 74 20.92 -13.42 21.50
N LEU A 75 19.83 -13.06 22.15
CA LEU A 75 19.57 -13.39 23.56
C LEU A 75 19.08 -14.84 23.74
N GLY A 76 18.97 -15.62 22.67
CA GLY A 76 18.49 -17.00 22.71
C GLY A 76 16.97 -17.13 22.78
N ALA A 77 16.22 -16.08 22.45
CA ALA A 77 14.78 -16.17 22.33
C ALA A 77 14.40 -17.17 21.21
N ASP A 78 13.31 -17.89 21.43
CA ASP A 78 12.77 -18.80 20.42
C ASP A 78 12.38 -18.00 19.16
N PRO A 79 12.89 -18.38 17.97
CA PRO A 79 12.57 -17.69 16.73
C PRO A 79 11.07 -17.60 16.44
N ASP A 80 10.31 -18.64 16.71
CA ASP A 80 8.91 -18.71 16.29
C ASP A 80 8.01 -17.66 16.98
N PRO A 81 7.96 -17.57 18.32
CA PRO A 81 7.21 -16.52 19.00
C PRO A 81 7.79 -15.12 18.73
N THR A 82 9.09 -15.01 18.49
CA THR A 82 9.75 -13.72 18.18
C THR A 82 9.23 -13.17 16.85
N TRP A 83 9.25 -13.99 15.80
CA TRP A 83 8.69 -13.61 14.50
C TRP A 83 7.17 -13.44 14.60
N ALA A 84 6.44 -14.35 15.25
CA ALA A 84 4.98 -14.25 15.40
C ALA A 84 4.54 -12.94 16.11
N SER A 85 5.32 -12.43 17.06
CA SER A 85 5.08 -11.12 17.66
C SER A 85 5.14 -9.99 16.62
N LEU A 86 6.15 -10.02 15.74
CA LEU A 86 6.29 -9.07 14.64
C LEU A 86 5.20 -9.26 13.56
N ALA A 87 4.62 -10.45 13.43
CA ALA A 87 3.54 -10.73 12.47
C ALA A 87 2.25 -9.95 12.77
N LYS A 88 2.09 -9.45 14.01
CA LYS A 88 0.96 -8.61 14.42
C LYS A 88 1.00 -7.22 13.77
N ASP A 89 2.18 -6.76 13.37
CA ASP A 89 2.31 -5.55 12.54
C ASP A 89 1.92 -5.90 11.09
N PRO A 90 0.81 -5.36 10.57
CA PRO A 90 0.33 -5.69 9.22
C PRO A 90 1.38 -5.42 8.13
N ALA A 91 2.23 -4.42 8.34
CA ALA A 91 3.25 -4.02 7.38
C ALA A 91 4.43 -5.01 7.31
N MET A 92 4.70 -5.74 8.41
CA MET A 92 5.77 -6.75 8.49
C MET A 92 5.24 -8.19 8.41
N GLY A 93 3.91 -8.36 8.42
CA GLY A 93 3.28 -9.66 8.58
C GLY A 93 3.69 -10.71 7.55
N GLN A 94 3.85 -10.32 6.28
CA GLN A 94 4.24 -11.26 5.23
C GLN A 94 5.67 -11.76 5.41
N LEU A 95 6.60 -10.84 5.70
CA LEU A 95 8.01 -11.14 5.93
C LEU A 95 8.17 -12.02 7.18
N SER A 96 7.54 -11.62 8.29
CA SER A 96 7.60 -12.39 9.54
C SER A 96 7.11 -13.83 9.36
N ARG A 97 5.97 -14.03 8.68
CA ARG A 97 5.45 -15.39 8.41
C ARG A 97 6.40 -16.21 7.54
N ALA A 98 7.06 -15.60 6.57
CA ALA A 98 8.06 -16.28 5.76
C ALA A 98 9.28 -16.70 6.61
N MET A 99 9.73 -15.82 7.50
CA MET A 99 10.89 -16.08 8.37
C MET A 99 10.61 -17.08 9.50
N SER A 100 9.40 -17.10 10.06
CA SER A 100 8.96 -18.12 11.02
C SER A 100 8.99 -19.52 10.37
N ARG A 101 8.45 -19.67 9.15
CA ARG A 101 8.56 -20.93 8.38
C ARG A 101 10.01 -21.28 8.02
N ALA A 102 10.85 -20.28 7.79
CA ALA A 102 12.26 -20.47 7.47
C ALA A 102 13.06 -21.02 8.65
N ALA A 103 12.82 -20.46 9.84
CA ALA A 103 13.46 -20.88 11.07
C ALA A 103 13.10 -22.33 11.44
N GLN A 104 11.87 -22.76 11.16
CA GLN A 104 11.40 -24.12 11.47
C GLN A 104 11.90 -25.19 10.49
N SER A 105 12.05 -24.86 9.21
CA SER A 105 12.26 -25.87 8.16
C SER A 105 13.73 -26.10 7.78
N GLY A 106 14.64 -25.16 8.04
CA GLY A 106 16.02 -25.22 7.54
C GLY A 106 16.14 -25.38 6.01
N ALA A 107 15.02 -25.34 5.30
CA ALA A 107 14.86 -25.58 3.88
C ALA A 107 15.19 -24.31 3.09
N PRO A 108 15.47 -24.38 1.77
CA PRO A 108 15.92 -23.24 0.98
C PRO A 108 14.78 -22.22 0.79
N VAL A 109 14.57 -21.40 1.81
CA VAL A 109 13.61 -20.29 1.92
C VAL A 109 13.87 -19.18 0.90
N ALA A 110 15.05 -19.21 0.27
CA ALA A 110 15.45 -18.26 -0.73
C ALA A 110 14.43 -18.13 -1.87
N ASP A 111 13.78 -19.21 -2.29
CA ASP A 111 12.79 -19.15 -3.38
C ASP A 111 11.45 -18.57 -2.92
N VAL A 112 11.08 -18.78 -1.67
CA VAL A 112 9.88 -18.17 -1.06
C VAL A 112 10.09 -16.67 -0.87
N LEU A 113 11.27 -16.25 -0.43
CA LEU A 113 11.60 -14.83 -0.29
C LEU A 113 11.78 -14.13 -1.64
N THR A 114 12.33 -14.81 -2.65
CA THR A 114 12.40 -14.28 -4.03
C THR A 114 10.99 -13.98 -4.55
N ARG A 115 10.05 -14.93 -4.39
CA ARG A 115 8.64 -14.72 -4.76
C ARG A 115 8.01 -13.57 -3.98
N LEU A 116 8.30 -13.48 -2.69
CA LEU A 116 7.78 -12.38 -1.87
C LEU A 116 8.31 -11.01 -2.34
N ALA A 117 9.58 -10.93 -2.74
CA ALA A 117 10.16 -9.70 -3.29
C ALA A 117 9.52 -9.31 -4.63
N ASP A 118 9.28 -10.29 -5.51
CA ASP A 118 8.61 -10.06 -6.80
C ASP A 118 7.16 -9.60 -6.61
N ASP A 119 6.40 -10.27 -5.74
CA ASP A 119 5.02 -9.89 -5.40
C ASP A 119 4.95 -8.45 -4.86
N ALA A 120 5.91 -8.07 -4.00
CA ALA A 120 5.96 -6.71 -3.44
C ALA A 120 6.29 -5.65 -4.51
N ARG A 121 7.19 -5.94 -5.45
CA ARG A 121 7.52 -5.05 -6.58
C ARG A 121 6.33 -4.88 -7.51
N ASP A 122 5.61 -5.95 -7.79
CA ASP A 122 4.44 -5.89 -8.66
C ASP A 122 3.28 -5.12 -8.01
N ALA A 123 3.09 -5.28 -6.69
CA ALA A 123 2.15 -4.46 -5.93
C ALA A 123 2.50 -2.96 -5.99
N ALA A 124 3.77 -2.60 -5.78
CA ALA A 124 4.24 -1.21 -5.87
C ALA A 124 4.05 -0.62 -7.28
N ARG A 125 4.32 -1.41 -8.33
CA ARG A 125 4.06 -1.02 -9.72
C ARG A 125 2.56 -0.81 -9.95
N ALA A 126 1.71 -1.72 -9.50
CA ALA A 126 0.26 -1.59 -9.64
C ALA A 126 -0.27 -0.33 -8.95
N GLU A 127 0.24 0.01 -7.75
CA GLU A 127 -0.13 1.23 -7.03
C GLU A 127 0.28 2.49 -7.80
N SER A 128 1.49 2.53 -8.36
CA SER A 128 1.97 3.67 -9.15
C SER A 128 1.15 3.87 -10.45
N VAL A 129 0.80 2.80 -11.14
CA VAL A 129 -0.07 2.84 -12.33
C VAL A 129 -1.48 3.30 -11.96
N ALA A 130 -2.03 2.82 -10.85
CA ALA A 130 -3.33 3.26 -10.35
C ALA A 130 -3.32 4.75 -9.98
N ALA A 131 -2.25 5.23 -9.33
CA ALA A 131 -2.07 6.64 -9.01
C ALA A 131 -2.04 7.51 -10.27
N ALA A 132 -1.29 7.08 -11.31
CA ALA A 132 -1.23 7.78 -12.59
C ALA A 132 -2.59 7.83 -13.30
N ARG A 133 -3.36 6.72 -13.33
CA ARG A 133 -4.72 6.69 -13.88
C ARG A 133 -5.68 7.63 -13.15
N SER A 134 -5.51 7.78 -11.84
CA SER A 134 -6.35 8.69 -11.05
C SER A 134 -6.19 10.17 -11.43
N VAL A 135 -5.06 10.54 -12.06
CA VAL A 135 -4.82 11.91 -12.54
C VAL A 135 -5.75 12.25 -13.69
N GLY A 136 -5.96 11.33 -14.64
CA GLY A 136 -6.87 11.52 -15.77
C GLY A 136 -8.32 11.73 -15.33
N VAL A 137 -8.79 10.92 -14.38
CA VAL A 137 -10.14 11.07 -13.81
C VAL A 137 -10.28 12.41 -13.07
N LYS A 138 -9.26 12.81 -12.29
CA LYS A 138 -9.25 14.11 -11.59
C LYS A 138 -9.21 15.30 -12.55
N ALA A 139 -8.65 15.16 -13.75
CA ALA A 139 -8.61 16.21 -14.77
C ALA A 139 -9.96 16.37 -15.49
N VAL A 140 -10.66 15.26 -15.77
CA VAL A 140 -11.97 15.30 -16.46
C VAL A 140 -13.12 15.63 -15.49
N ALA A 141 -12.98 15.31 -14.21
CA ALA A 141 -13.97 15.61 -13.17
C ALA A 141 -14.43 17.10 -13.11
N PRO A 142 -13.54 18.11 -13.06
CA PRO A 142 -13.95 19.51 -13.05
C PRO A 142 -14.60 19.93 -14.37
N LEU A 143 -14.17 19.38 -15.51
CA LEU A 143 -14.79 19.62 -16.81
C LEU A 143 -16.23 19.12 -16.84
N GLY A 144 -16.46 17.87 -16.39
CA GLY A 144 -17.81 17.29 -16.31
C GLY A 144 -18.73 18.05 -15.35
N LEU A 145 -18.20 18.48 -14.20
CA LEU A 145 -18.95 19.29 -13.22
C LEU A 145 -19.31 20.69 -13.75
N CYS A 146 -18.50 21.26 -14.64
CA CYS A 146 -18.77 22.55 -15.28
C CYS A 146 -19.70 22.40 -16.49
N PHE A 147 -19.65 21.27 -17.21
CA PHE A 147 -20.48 21.01 -18.37
C PHE A 147 -21.92 20.64 -18.01
N LEU A 148 -22.13 19.92 -16.90
CA LEU A 148 -23.45 19.53 -16.41
C LEU A 148 -24.42 20.72 -16.23
N PRO A 149 -24.06 21.80 -15.51
CA PRO A 149 -24.96 22.95 -15.36
C PRO A 149 -25.19 23.67 -16.68
N ALA A 150 -24.17 23.80 -17.53
CA ALA A 150 -24.30 24.44 -18.84
C ALA A 150 -25.25 23.66 -19.75
N PHE A 151 -25.16 22.33 -19.79
CA PHE A 151 -26.04 21.46 -20.58
C PHE A 151 -27.49 21.51 -20.10
N VAL A 152 -27.72 21.57 -18.79
CA VAL A 152 -29.08 21.72 -18.23
C VAL A 152 -29.68 23.05 -18.66
N LEU A 153 -28.93 24.15 -18.49
CA LEU A 153 -29.37 25.51 -18.83
C LEU A 153 -29.63 25.70 -20.33
N LEU A 154 -28.73 25.18 -21.18
CA LEU A 154 -28.76 25.42 -22.63
C LEU A 154 -29.52 24.34 -23.41
N GLY A 155 -29.59 23.10 -22.91
CA GLY A 155 -30.20 21.97 -23.61
C GLY A 155 -31.55 21.56 -23.04
N ILE A 156 -31.63 21.26 -21.74
CA ILE A 156 -32.82 20.65 -21.13
C ILE A 156 -33.93 21.67 -20.88
N ILE A 157 -33.60 22.82 -20.27
CA ILE A 157 -34.61 23.84 -19.91
C ILE A 157 -35.41 24.32 -21.14
N PRO A 158 -34.79 24.68 -22.28
CA PRO A 158 -35.53 25.15 -23.45
C PRO A 158 -36.43 24.08 -24.05
N VAL A 159 -35.98 22.83 -24.08
CA VAL A 159 -36.76 21.70 -24.63
C VAL A 159 -37.98 21.41 -23.77
N VAL A 160 -37.81 21.37 -22.45
CA VAL A 160 -38.93 21.16 -21.51
C VAL A 160 -39.91 22.33 -21.58
N ALA A 161 -39.42 23.57 -21.66
CA ALA A 161 -40.26 24.75 -21.83
C ALA A 161 -41.07 24.71 -23.13
N GLY A 162 -40.43 24.36 -24.25
CA GLY A 162 -41.10 24.22 -25.55
C GLY A 162 -42.16 23.13 -25.57
N LEU A 163 -41.87 21.96 -24.99
CA LEU A 163 -42.84 20.87 -24.86
C LEU A 163 -44.02 21.24 -23.95
N ALA A 164 -43.75 21.91 -22.82
CA ALA A 164 -44.78 22.39 -21.92
C ALA A 164 -45.69 23.42 -22.60
N SER A 165 -45.12 24.38 -23.34
CA SER A 165 -45.90 25.35 -24.12
C SER A 165 -46.73 24.69 -25.21
N ALA A 166 -46.21 23.68 -25.90
CA ALA A 166 -46.93 22.96 -26.96
C ALA A 166 -48.11 22.10 -26.43
N ILE A 167 -48.09 21.70 -25.16
CA ILE A 167 -49.15 20.90 -24.51
C ILE A 167 -50.15 21.75 -23.72
N VAL A 168 -49.71 22.89 -23.17
CA VAL A 168 -50.54 23.80 -22.38
C VAL A 168 -51.27 24.84 -23.25
N ILE A 169 -50.81 25.06 -24.48
CA ILE A 169 -51.49 25.91 -25.47
C ILE A 169 -52.07 25.01 -26.58
N PRO A 170 -53.29 24.46 -26.41
CA PRO A 170 -54.05 23.91 -27.53
C PRO A 170 -54.57 25.01 -28.45
#